data_AF-A0A2W7A4L6-F1
#
_entry.id   AF-A0A2W7A4L6-F1
#
_cell.length_a   1.000
_cell.length_b   1.000
_cell.length_c   1.000
_cell.angle_alpha   90.00
_cell.angle_beta   90.00
_cell.angle_gamma   90.00
#
_symmetry.space_group_name_H-M   'P 1'
#
loop_
_entity.id
_entity.type
_entity.pdbx_description
1 polymer ?
#
loop_
_entity_poly.entity_id
_entity_poly.type
_entity_poly.pdbx_seq_one_letter_code
_entity_poly.pdbx_strand_id
1 'polypeptide(L)'
;MSAKEGTSISRGSSKLKLNDTFTYLLWLIELGIVGFLAASIPFKAASEPFNEEANDWYGELKWVGSATEESRNELIRLLNMDDIAGASALLSNQTDMPTPRIDVYSQSSVGVPFSDSVIKVNYVSTNAKKQLEVKEILTGLVSEAQRSQLVPQISASITEDPES
;
A
#
# COMPACT_ATOMS: atom_id res chain seq x y z
N MET A 1 -47.96 -21.08 -29.51
CA MET A 1 -47.54 -21.89 -28.35
C MET A 1 -46.95 -20.94 -27.33
N SER A 2 -47.51 -20.89 -26.11
CA SER A 2 -47.04 -20.02 -25.03
C SER A 2 -46.82 -20.89 -23.81
N ALA A 3 -45.56 -21.06 -23.41
CA ALA A 3 -45.21 -21.69 -22.15
C ALA A 3 -45.39 -20.66 -21.03
N LYS A 4 -46.40 -20.85 -20.19
CA LYS A 4 -46.55 -20.17 -18.89
C LYS A 4 -45.92 -21.09 -17.84
N GLU A 5 -44.62 -20.96 -17.62
CA GLU A 5 -43.98 -21.56 -16.44
C GLU A 5 -43.72 -20.46 -15.42
N GLY A 6 -44.60 -20.38 -14.42
CA GLY A 6 -44.32 -19.70 -13.16
C GLY A 6 -43.85 -20.74 -12.14
N THR A 7 -42.68 -20.54 -11.55
CA THR A 7 -42.17 -21.40 -10.47
C THR A 7 -43.05 -21.27 -9.23
N SER A 8 -43.92 -22.26 -8.99
CA SER A 8 -44.76 -22.35 -7.80
C SER A 8 -44.19 -23.39 -6.84
N ILE A 9 -43.45 -22.96 -5.81
CA ILE A 9 -43.09 -23.81 -4.67
C ILE A 9 -44.17 -23.63 -3.59
N SER A 10 -44.89 -24.69 -3.26
CA SER A 10 -45.90 -24.70 -2.20
C SER A 10 -45.53 -25.71 -1.10
N ARG A 11 -45.12 -25.21 0.07
CA ARG A 11 -45.13 -25.96 1.34
C ARG A 11 -45.57 -25.02 2.46
N GLY A 12 -46.72 -25.31 3.09
CA GLY A 12 -47.14 -24.77 4.39
C GLY A 12 -47.76 -23.36 4.40
N SER A 13 -49.10 -23.31 4.45
CA SER A 13 -49.99 -22.24 4.98
C SER A 13 -49.56 -20.76 5.00
N SER A 14 -48.91 -20.24 3.96
CA SER A 14 -48.89 -18.81 3.65
C SER A 14 -48.79 -18.62 2.14
N LYS A 15 -49.92 -18.30 1.48
CA LYS A 15 -49.96 -17.96 0.05
C LYS A 15 -49.37 -16.56 -0.17
N LEU A 16 -48.06 -16.42 0.01
CA LEU A 16 -47.34 -15.29 -0.57
C LEU A 16 -47.19 -15.60 -2.06
N LYS A 17 -48.08 -15.03 -2.88
CA LYS A 17 -47.87 -14.97 -4.33
C LYS A 17 -46.64 -14.09 -4.54
N LEU A 18 -45.49 -14.72 -4.75
CA LEU A 18 -44.29 -14.04 -5.26
C LEU A 18 -44.68 -13.46 -6.63
N ASN A 19 -44.96 -12.16 -6.61
CA ASN A 19 -45.23 -11.38 -7.82
C ASN A 19 -43.96 -11.43 -8.68
N ASP A 20 -44.07 -11.60 -10.00
CA ASP A 20 -42.91 -11.67 -10.90
C ASP A 20 -41.93 -10.52 -10.65
N THR A 21 -42.44 -9.33 -10.31
CA THR A 21 -41.65 -8.15 -9.93
C THR A 21 -40.72 -8.39 -8.73
N PHE A 22 -41.14 -9.17 -7.73
CA PHE A 22 -40.32 -9.51 -6.57
C PHE A 22 -39.20 -10.48 -6.94
N THR A 23 -39.46 -11.39 -7.88
CA THR A 23 -38.43 -12.27 -8.42
C THR A 23 -37.33 -11.45 -9.10
N TYR A 24 -37.67 -10.51 -9.98
CA TYR A 24 -36.68 -9.62 -10.59
C TYR A 24 -35.93 -8.76 -9.57
N LEU A 25 -36.61 -8.30 -8.51
CA LEU A 25 -35.96 -7.55 -7.43
C LEU A 25 -34.95 -8.41 -6.66
N LEU A 26 -35.31 -9.66 -6.34
CA LEU A 26 -34.39 -10.61 -5.71
C LEU A 26 -33.18 -10.89 -6.61
N TRP A 27 -33.41 -11.13 -7.90
CA TRP A 27 -32.33 -11.29 -8.88
C TRP A 27 -31.42 -10.07 -8.97
N LEU A 28 -31.97 -8.85 -8.92
CA LEU A 28 -31.18 -7.63 -8.96
C LEU A 28 -30.34 -7.45 -7.69
N ILE A 29 -30.91 -7.77 -6.51
CA ILE A 29 -30.18 -7.76 -5.24
C ILE A 29 -29.06 -8.80 -5.27
N GLU A 30 -29.34 -10.02 -5.72
CA GLU A 30 -28.35 -11.09 -5.80
C GLU A 30 -27.23 -10.75 -6.79
N LEU A 31 -27.57 -10.21 -7.97
CA LEU A 31 -26.61 -9.70 -8.94
C LEU A 31 -25.77 -8.55 -8.36
N GLY A 32 -26.39 -7.66 -7.58
CA GLY A 32 -25.71 -6.57 -6.89
C GLY A 32 -24.70 -7.08 -5.86
N ILE A 33 -25.06 -8.09 -5.07
CA ILE A 33 -24.17 -8.70 -4.07
C ILE A 33 -22.99 -9.41 -4.77
N VAL A 34 -23.27 -10.22 -5.79
CA VAL A 34 -22.21 -10.94 -6.53
C VAL A 34 -21.29 -9.96 -7.26
N GLY A 35 -21.85 -8.94 -7.91
CA GLY A 35 -21.09 -7.89 -8.57
C GLY A 35 -20.23 -7.09 -7.59
N PHE A 36 -20.77 -6.76 -6.41
CA PHE A 36 -20.03 -6.07 -5.36
C PHE A 36 -18.87 -6.92 -4.82
N LEU A 37 -19.09 -8.21 -4.53
CA LEU A 37 -18.04 -9.12 -4.10
C LEU A 37 -16.97 -9.32 -5.18
N ALA A 38 -17.38 -9.51 -6.44
CA ALA A 38 -16.48 -9.68 -7.57
C ALA A 38 -15.65 -8.41 -7.83
N ALA A 39 -16.21 -7.22 -7.66
CA ALA A 39 -15.50 -5.94 -7.80
C ALA A 39 -14.60 -5.62 -6.59
N SER A 40 -14.91 -6.15 -5.40
CA SER A 40 -14.14 -5.87 -4.18
C SER A 40 -12.73 -6.50 -4.18
N ILE A 41 -12.55 -7.63 -4.87
CA ILE A 41 -11.27 -8.34 -4.98
C ILE A 41 -10.26 -7.56 -5.84
N PRO A 42 -10.56 -7.14 -7.09
CA PRO A 42 -9.61 -6.42 -7.93
C PRO A 42 -9.29 -5.02 -7.42
N PHE A 43 -10.14 -4.38 -6.61
CA PHE A 43 -9.84 -3.04 -6.08
C PHE A 43 -8.59 -3.02 -5.17
N LYS A 44 -8.36 -4.11 -4.41
CA LYS A 44 -7.14 -4.24 -3.60
C LYS A 44 -5.90 -4.51 -4.45
N ALA A 45 -6.00 -5.41 -5.43
CA ALA A 45 -4.88 -5.78 -6.30
C ALA A 45 -4.47 -4.65 -7.27
N ALA A 46 -5.43 -3.84 -7.74
CA ALA A 46 -5.15 -2.71 -8.63
C ALA A 46 -4.38 -1.55 -7.97
N SER A 47 -4.24 -1.58 -6.63
CA SER A 47 -3.49 -0.57 -5.88
C SER A 47 -2.01 -0.95 -5.67
N GLU A 48 -1.64 -2.19 -6.01
CA GLU A 48 -0.27 -2.68 -5.87
C GLU A 48 0.52 -2.34 -7.15
N PRO A 49 1.76 -1.82 -7.03
CA PRO A 49 2.55 -1.55 -8.21
C PRO A 49 2.93 -2.87 -8.90
N PHE A 50 2.94 -2.88 -10.23
CA PHE A 50 3.35 -4.03 -11.05
C PHE A 50 4.74 -3.80 -11.63
N ASN A 51 5.61 -4.80 -11.57
CA ASN A 51 6.91 -4.77 -12.21
C ASN A 51 6.81 -5.48 -13.57
N GLU A 52 6.87 -4.71 -14.67
CA GLU A 52 6.81 -5.24 -16.03
C GLU A 52 8.02 -6.11 -16.40
N GLU A 53 9.20 -5.82 -15.85
CA GLU A 53 10.44 -6.57 -16.14
C GLU A 53 10.39 -7.97 -15.51
N ALA A 54 9.93 -8.04 -14.26
CA ALA A 54 9.79 -9.31 -13.54
C ALA A 54 8.49 -10.05 -13.88
N ASN A 55 7.55 -9.39 -14.59
CA ASN A 55 6.19 -9.85 -14.82
C ASN A 55 5.50 -10.30 -13.52
N ASP A 56 5.69 -9.54 -12.45
CA ASP A 56 5.19 -9.85 -11.11
C ASP A 56 4.89 -8.57 -10.32
N TRP A 57 4.04 -8.69 -9.30
CA TRP A 57 3.77 -7.59 -8.37
C TRP A 57 4.99 -7.31 -7.49
N TYR A 58 5.17 -6.06 -7.08
CA TYR A 58 6.19 -5.76 -6.08
C TYR A 58 5.85 -6.44 -4.75
N GLY A 59 6.88 -6.96 -4.07
CA GLY A 59 6.71 -7.70 -2.82
C GLY A 59 6.40 -6.83 -1.61
N GLU A 60 6.68 -7.37 -0.42
CA GLU A 60 6.37 -6.71 0.84
C GLU A 60 7.06 -5.34 1.01
N LEU A 61 6.32 -4.42 1.64
CA LEU A 61 6.79 -3.09 2.01
C LEU A 61 7.79 -3.18 3.17
N LYS A 62 9.06 -2.84 2.91
CA LYS A 62 10.12 -2.81 3.91
C LYS A 62 10.39 -1.38 4.36
N TRP A 63 10.39 -1.14 5.67
CA TRP A 63 10.77 0.16 6.22
C TRP A 63 12.28 0.38 6.06
N VAL A 64 12.64 1.57 5.58
CA VAL A 64 14.04 1.97 5.34
C VAL A 64 14.52 2.90 6.45
N GLY A 65 13.68 3.84 6.87
CA GLY A 65 14.03 4.83 7.90
C GLY A 65 12.96 5.90 8.03
N SER A 66 13.12 6.75 9.05
CA SER A 66 12.21 7.86 9.33
C SER A 66 12.94 9.17 9.49
N ALA A 67 12.37 10.26 8.98
CA ALA A 67 12.90 11.62 9.08
C ALA A 67 11.95 12.52 9.88
N THR A 68 12.49 13.56 10.51
CA THR A 68 11.68 14.53 11.25
C THR A 68 10.93 15.46 10.30
N GLU A 69 9.85 16.08 10.79
CA GLU A 69 9.06 17.01 9.98
C GLU A 69 9.87 18.21 9.48
N GLU A 70 10.89 18.68 10.22
CA GLU A 70 11.72 19.80 9.77
C GLU A 70 12.52 19.43 8.51
N SER A 71 12.93 18.16 8.39
CA SER A 71 13.70 17.65 7.26
C SER A 71 12.84 17.28 6.05
N ARG A 72 11.51 17.33 6.16
CA ARG A 72 10.57 16.87 5.12
C ARG A 72 10.83 17.50 3.76
N ASN A 73 10.86 18.83 3.69
CA ASN A 73 11.00 19.54 2.41
C ASN A 73 12.36 19.25 1.77
N GLU A 74 13.39 19.11 2.59
CA GLU A 74 14.73 18.81 2.12
C GLU A 74 14.85 17.36 1.64
N LEU A 75 14.27 16.40 2.37
CA LEU A 75 14.19 15.01 1.95
C LEU A 75 13.47 14.86 0.60
N ILE A 76 12.32 15.52 0.43
CA ILE A 76 11.59 15.51 -0.85
C ILE A 76 12.43 16.16 -1.96
N ARG A 77 13.13 17.27 -1.66
CA ARG A 77 14.01 17.93 -2.64
C ARG A 77 15.13 17.01 -3.10
N LEU A 78 15.79 16.32 -2.17
CA LEU A 78 16.89 15.39 -2.46
C LEU A 78 16.41 14.19 -3.28
N LEU A 79 15.27 13.60 -2.91
CA LEU A 79 14.66 12.51 -3.67
C LEU A 79 14.26 12.93 -5.10
N ASN A 80 13.73 14.14 -5.28
CA ASN A 80 13.40 14.67 -6.61
C ASN A 80 14.64 15.02 -7.46
N MET A 81 15.79 15.20 -6.83
CA MET A 81 17.07 15.47 -7.52
C MET A 81 17.89 14.19 -7.75
N ASP A 82 17.31 13.00 -7.49
CA ASP A 82 18.02 11.72 -7.48
C ASP A 82 19.24 11.68 -6.54
N ASP A 83 19.31 12.58 -5.55
CA ASP A 83 20.36 12.60 -4.52
C ASP A 83 19.99 11.66 -3.37
N ILE A 84 20.12 10.38 -3.67
CA ILE A 84 19.71 9.29 -2.78
C ILE A 84 20.62 9.18 -1.55
N ALA A 85 21.91 9.49 -1.70
CA ALA A 85 22.87 9.51 -0.59
C ALA A 85 22.58 10.66 0.38
N GLY A 86 22.26 11.85 -0.13
CA GLY A 86 21.80 12.96 0.70
C GLY A 86 20.49 12.64 1.40
N ALA A 87 19.54 12.01 0.70
CA ALA A 87 18.27 11.60 1.27
C ALA A 87 18.45 10.60 2.42
N SER A 88 19.32 9.60 2.27
CA SER A 88 19.57 8.60 3.32
C SER A 88 20.25 9.17 4.55
N ALA A 89 21.07 10.22 4.40
CA ALA A 89 21.69 10.93 5.53
C ALA A 89 20.66 11.65 6.43
N LEU A 90 19.48 11.98 5.91
CA LEU A 90 18.39 12.56 6.69
C LEU A 90 17.51 11.51 7.37
N LEU A 91 17.65 10.23 7.01
CA LEU A 91 16.88 9.14 7.58
C LEU A 91 17.52 8.65 8.89
N SER A 92 16.68 8.56 9.92
CA SER A 92 17.01 7.90 11.17
C SER A 92 16.53 6.45 11.17
N ASN A 93 17.35 5.58 11.75
CA ASN A 93 17.02 4.19 12.04
C ASN A 93 16.21 4.00 13.34
N GLN A 94 15.82 5.09 13.99
CA GLN A 94 14.99 5.02 15.19
C GLN A 94 13.53 4.76 14.81
N THR A 95 13.03 3.61 15.23
CA THR A 95 11.63 3.20 15.03
C THR A 95 10.63 3.96 15.90
N ASP A 96 11.11 4.63 16.96
CA ASP A 96 10.27 5.35 17.94
C ASP A 96 10.37 6.87 17.79
N MET A 97 10.29 7.36 16.54
CA MET A 97 10.34 8.79 16.26
C MET A 97 8.98 9.45 16.54
N PRO A 98 8.95 10.61 17.25
CA PRO A 98 7.70 11.30 17.57
C PRO A 98 6.98 11.78 16.30
N THR A 99 5.65 11.74 16.31
CA THR A 99 4.85 12.35 15.24
C THR A 99 4.72 13.86 15.42
N PRO A 100 4.66 14.67 14.34
CA PRO A 100 4.66 14.27 12.93
C PRO A 100 6.05 13.87 12.42
N ARG A 101 6.09 12.85 11.54
CA ARG A 101 7.33 12.34 10.94
C ARG A 101 7.12 11.87 9.51
N ILE A 102 8.21 11.61 8.80
CA ILE A 102 8.24 11.06 7.45
C ILE A 102 8.79 9.64 7.51
N ASP A 103 8.04 8.65 7.06
CA ASP A 103 8.49 7.27 6.97
C ASP A 103 8.79 6.91 5.51
N VAL A 104 9.97 6.34 5.26
CA VAL A 104 10.40 5.88 3.94
C VAL A 104 10.36 4.36 3.89
N TYR A 105 9.76 3.84 2.84
CA TYR A 105 9.60 2.41 2.59
C TYR A 105 10.11 2.03 1.21
N SER A 106 10.55 0.78 1.06
CA SER A 106 10.99 0.19 -0.20
C SER A 106 10.25 -1.12 -0.48
N GLN A 107 9.86 -1.34 -1.74
CA GLN A 107 9.35 -2.60 -2.25
C GLN A 107 10.22 -3.06 -3.41
N SER A 108 10.53 -4.35 -3.44
CA SER A 108 11.27 -4.99 -4.53
C SER A 108 10.55 -6.27 -4.95
N SER A 109 10.70 -6.66 -6.21
CA SER A 109 10.14 -7.92 -6.70
C SER A 109 10.84 -9.13 -6.08
N VAL A 110 10.07 -10.16 -5.74
CA VAL A 110 10.61 -11.38 -5.13
C VAL A 110 11.19 -12.26 -6.23
N GLY A 111 12.51 -12.48 -6.22
CA GLY A 111 13.19 -13.39 -7.14
C GLY A 111 13.99 -12.74 -8.26
N VAL A 112 13.95 -11.41 -8.41
CA VAL A 112 14.82 -10.66 -9.34
C VAL A 112 15.69 -9.68 -8.55
N PRO A 113 16.95 -10.05 -8.22
CA PRO A 113 17.78 -9.25 -7.32
C PRO A 113 18.21 -7.88 -7.89
N PHE A 114 18.18 -7.73 -9.22
CA PHE A 114 18.65 -6.54 -9.94
C PHE A 114 17.53 -5.70 -10.55
N SER A 115 16.27 -5.97 -10.20
CA SER A 115 15.16 -5.16 -10.72
C SER A 115 15.08 -3.80 -10.02
N ASP A 116 14.42 -2.86 -10.68
CA ASP A 116 14.00 -1.62 -10.04
C ASP A 116 13.14 -1.91 -8.79
N SER A 117 13.14 -0.94 -7.87
CA SER A 117 12.41 -0.99 -6.62
C SER A 117 11.54 0.25 -6.48
N VAL A 118 10.36 0.10 -5.87
CA VAL A 118 9.48 1.23 -5.58
C VAL A 118 9.85 1.79 -4.22
N ILE A 119 10.07 3.09 -4.13
CA ILE A 119 10.16 3.83 -2.87
C ILE A 119 8.85 4.55 -2.63
N LYS A 120 8.35 4.43 -1.40
CA LYS A 120 7.17 5.16 -0.91
C LYS A 120 7.56 6.01 0.28
N VAL A 121 7.22 7.28 0.22
CA VAL A 121 7.43 8.24 1.30
C VAL A 121 6.07 8.61 1.86
N ASN A 122 5.90 8.38 3.16
CA ASN A 122 4.65 8.57 3.87
C ASN A 122 4.81 9.63 4.95
N TYR A 123 3.91 10.59 4.98
CA TYR A 123 3.74 11.50 6.10
C TYR A 123 2.88 10.83 7.18
N VAL A 124 3.41 10.72 8.38
CA VAL A 124 2.71 10.15 9.54
C VAL A 124 2.44 11.26 10.55
N SER A 125 1.16 11.53 10.77
CA SER A 125 0.70 12.55 11.72
C SER A 125 -0.38 11.98 12.64
N THR A 126 -0.75 12.77 13.64
CA THR A 126 -1.85 12.43 14.54
C THR A 126 -3.03 13.37 14.25
N ASN A 127 -4.21 12.82 13.97
CA ASN A 127 -5.39 13.63 13.70
C ASN A 127 -5.99 14.22 15.00
N ALA A 128 -7.00 15.09 14.87
CA ALA A 128 -7.69 15.72 16.01
C ALA A 128 -8.34 14.70 16.99
N LYS A 129 -8.56 13.46 16.56
CA LYS A 129 -9.08 12.34 17.37
C LYS A 129 -7.98 11.49 18.02
N LYS A 130 -6.71 11.92 17.97
CA LYS A 130 -5.54 11.19 18.46
C LYS A 130 -5.31 9.84 17.75
N GLN A 131 -5.76 9.71 16.50
CA GLN A 131 -5.49 8.53 15.67
C GLN A 131 -4.35 8.83 14.70
N LEU A 132 -3.51 7.83 14.42
CA LEU A 132 -2.47 7.93 13.42
C LEU A 132 -3.09 8.05 12.02
N GLU A 133 -2.62 9.04 11.28
CA GLU A 133 -2.98 9.29 9.90
C GLU A 133 -1.70 9.15 9.06
N VAL A 134 -1.78 8.30 8.04
CA VAL A 134 -0.68 8.04 7.11
C VAL A 134 -1.09 8.55 5.75
N LYS A 135 -0.31 9.46 5.18
CA LYS A 135 -0.55 10.05 3.86
C LYS A 135 0.67 9.83 2.97
N GLU A 136 0.48 9.16 1.83
CA GLU A 136 1.53 9.06 0.82
C GLU A 136 1.82 10.46 0.23
N ILE A 137 3.09 10.85 0.23
CA ILE A 137 3.54 12.17 -0.26
C ILE A 137 4.43 12.08 -1.49
N LEU A 138 5.14 10.96 -1.68
CA LEU A 138 5.99 10.71 -2.84
C LEU A 138 6.08 9.21 -3.09
N THR A 139 5.97 8.81 -4.35
CA THR A 139 6.23 7.44 -4.80
C THR A 139 7.10 7.52 -6.04
N GLY A 140 8.15 6.69 -6.12
CA GLY A 140 9.08 6.70 -7.23
C GLY A 140 9.75 5.34 -7.43
N LEU A 141 10.33 5.13 -8.60
CA LEU A 141 11.18 3.98 -8.90
C LEU A 141 12.63 4.36 -8.61
N VAL A 142 13.37 3.43 -8.01
CA VAL A 142 14.81 3.55 -7.79
C VAL A 142 15.50 2.30 -8.32
N SER A 143 16.66 2.51 -8.93
CA SER A 143 17.53 1.41 -9.37
C SER A 143 18.12 0.65 -8.17
N GLU A 144 18.64 -0.54 -8.43
CA GLU A 144 19.32 -1.36 -7.42
C GLU A 144 20.49 -0.60 -6.74
N ALA A 145 21.30 0.11 -7.53
CA ALA A 145 22.44 0.87 -7.03
C ALA A 145 22.01 2.00 -6.06
N GLN A 146 20.90 2.67 -6.37
CA GLN A 146 20.32 3.70 -5.52
C GLN A 146 19.70 3.10 -4.25
N ARG A 147 19.01 1.96 -4.36
CA ARG A 147 18.44 1.25 -3.20
C ARG A 147 19.51 0.91 -2.17
N SER A 148 20.68 0.46 -2.63
CA SER A 148 21.82 0.14 -1.75
C SER A 148 22.37 1.36 -0.99
N GLN A 149 22.16 2.57 -1.50
CA GLN A 149 22.53 3.84 -0.83
C GLN A 149 21.44 4.36 0.12
N LEU A 150 20.19 3.95 -0.08
CA LEU A 150 19.04 4.31 0.74
C LEU A 150 19.03 3.59 2.09
N VAL A 151 19.68 2.43 2.19
CA VAL A 151 19.87 1.77 3.49
C VAL A 151 20.77 2.67 4.34
N PRO A 152 20.23 3.26 5.44
CA PRO A 152 21.00 4.16 6.28
C PRO A 152 22.27 3.46 6.76
N GLN A 153 23.40 3.99 6.30
CA GLN A 153 24.72 3.49 6.65
C GLN A 153 24.88 3.65 8.15
N ILE A 154 24.90 2.54 8.88
CA ILE A 154 25.37 2.52 10.26
C ILE A 154 26.79 3.07 10.21
N SER A 155 26.96 4.34 10.58
CA SER A 155 28.27 4.89 10.89
C SER A 155 28.74 4.13 12.12
N ALA A 156 29.50 3.05 11.89
CA ALA A 156 30.27 2.37 12.91
C ALA A 156 31.42 3.30 13.32
N SER A 157 31.10 4.36 14.05
CA SER A 157 32.06 5.17 14.79
C SER A 157 31.79 4.96 16.26
N ILE A 158 32.22 3.82 16.79
CA ILE A 158 32.39 3.62 18.23
C ILE A 158 33.85 3.19 18.44
N THR A 159 34.67 4.20 18.72
CA THR A 159 35.79 4.24 19.66
C THR A 159 37.03 3.37 19.38
N GLU A 160 38.05 4.00 18.79
CA GLU A 160 39.45 3.75 19.17
C GLU A 160 39.63 4.16 20.64
N ASP A 161 39.90 3.20 21.53
CA ASP A 161 40.55 3.48 22.81
C ASP A 161 42.06 3.24 22.63
N PRO A 162 42.94 4.20 22.97
CA PRO A 162 44.37 3.99 23.00
C PRO A 162 44.76 3.30 24.32
N GLU A 163 45.20 2.05 24.25
CA GLU A 163 45.83 1.39 25.40
C GLU A 163 47.20 2.02 25.69
N SER A 164 47.33 2.42 26.95
CA SER A 164 48.50 2.92 27.68
C SER A 164 49.59 1.87 27.90
#